data_AF-C0N4L9-F1
#
_entry.id   AF-C0N4L9-F1
#
_cell.length_a   1.000
_cell.length_b   1.000
_cell.length_c   1.000
_cell.angle_alpha   90.00
_cell.angle_beta   90.00
_cell.angle_gamma   90.00
#
_symmetry.space_group_name_H-M   'P 1'
#
loop_
_entity.id
_entity.type
_entity.pdbx_description
1 polymer ?
#
loop_
_entity_poly.entity_id
_entity_poly.type
_entity_poly.pdbx_seq_one_letter_code
_entity_poly.pdbx_strand_id
1 'polypeptide(L)' 'MGYLIDLMYLLKELVKLVFMVMISPLGIMAGFLAAWD' A
#
# COMPACT_ATOMS: atom_id res chain seq x y z
N MET A 1 7.68 -18.23 -17.62
CA MET A 1 6.55 -18.54 -16.73
C MET A 1 6.68 -17.95 -15.32
N GLY A 2 7.88 -17.69 -14.78
CA GLY A 2 8.03 -17.12 -13.43
C GLY A 2 7.61 -15.66 -13.26
N TYR A 3 7.77 -14.81 -14.29
CA TYR A 3 7.51 -13.37 -14.19
C TYR A 3 6.06 -13.00 -13.86
N LEU A 4 5.08 -13.71 -14.44
CA LEU A 4 3.65 -13.47 -14.16
C LEU A 4 3.27 -13.86 -12.74
N ILE A 5 3.91 -14.91 -12.21
CA ILE A 5 3.69 -15.37 -10.84
C ILE A 5 4.29 -14.36 -9.87
N ASP A 6 5.51 -13.91 -10.13
CA ASP A 6 6.21 -12.89 -9.33
C ASP A 6 5.41 -11.57 -9.29
N LEU A 7 4.92 -11.12 -10.45
CA LEU A 7 4.05 -9.94 -10.54
C LEU A 7 2.77 -10.10 -9.71
N MET A 8 2.17 -11.30 -9.69
CA MET A 8 0.97 -11.58 -8.90
C MET A 8 1.26 -11.54 -7.38
N TYR A 9 2.43 -12.03 -6.95
CA TYR A 9 2.86 -11.93 -5.55
C TYR A 9 3.15 -10.48 -5.16
N LEU A 10 3.85 -9.73 -6.00
CA LEU A 10 4.15 -8.32 -5.79
C LEU A 10 2.85 -7.49 -5.67
N LEU A 11 1.87 -7.71 -6.54
CA LEU A 11 0.56 -7.08 -6.45
C LEU A 11 -0.14 -7.40 -5.12
N LYS A 12 -0.10 -8.67 -4.70
CA LYS A 12 -0.70 -9.11 -3.44
C LYS A 12 -0.04 -8.45 -2.22
N GLU A 13 1.28 -8.32 -2.22
CA GLU A 13 2.05 -7.64 -1.17
C GLU A 13 1.71 -6.14 -1.13
N LEU A 14 1.67 -5.49 -2.29
CA LEU A 14 1.32 -4.07 -2.40
C LEU A 14 -0.09 -3.77 -1.87
N VAL A 15 -1.07 -4.62 -2.17
CA VAL A 15 -2.42 -4.47 -1.65
C VAL A 15 -2.43 -4.54 -0.12
N LYS A 16 -1.73 -5.50 0.48
CA LYS A 16 -1.60 -5.58 1.95
C LYS A 16 -0.91 -4.35 2.54
N LEU A 17 0.13 -3.86 1.88
CA LEU A 17 0.87 -2.68 2.30
C LEU A 17 -0.05 -1.44 2.33
N VAL A 18 -0.86 -1.24 1.30
CA VAL A 18 -1.85 -0.14 1.26
C VAL A 18 -2.81 -0.24 2.45
N PHE A 19 -3.35 -1.42 2.74
CA PHE A 19 -4.22 -1.60 3.91
C PHE A 19 -3.50 -1.32 5.24
N MET A 20 -2.26 -1.76 5.40
CA MET A 20 -1.45 -1.45 6.59
C MET A 20 -1.21 0.05 6.75
N VAL A 21 -0.91 0.74 5.65
CA VAL A 21 -0.72 2.20 5.65
C VAL A 21 -2.02 2.89 6.06
N MET A 22 -3.17 2.56 5.45
CA MET A 22 -4.45 3.20 5.74
C MET A 22 -4.90 3.09 7.21
N ILE A 23 -4.61 1.98 7.89
CA ILE A 23 -4.97 1.81 9.32
C ILE A 23 -3.90 2.35 10.27
N SER A 24 -2.65 2.52 9.81
CA SER A 24 -1.57 2.96 10.67
C SER A 24 -1.72 4.44 11.04
N PRO A 25 -1.35 4.84 12.27
CA PRO A 25 -1.35 6.25 12.66
C PRO A 25 -0.54 7.13 11.70
N LEU A 26 0.58 6.60 11.19
CA LEU A 26 1.44 7.29 10.23
C LEU A 26 0.77 7.49 8.87
N GLY A 27 0.05 6.50 8.35
CA GLY A 27 -0.65 6.63 7.07
C GLY A 27 -1.88 7.54 7.14
N ILE A 28 -2.59 7.55 8.27
CA ILE A 28 -3.65 8.54 8.53
C ILE A 28 -3.06 9.94 8.58
N MET A 29 -1.93 10.13 9.27
CA MET A 29 -1.25 11.43 9.35
C MET A 29 -0.72 11.89 7.99
N ALA A 30 -0.18 10.98 7.18
CA ALA A 30 0.23 11.26 5.81
C ALA A 30 -0.96 11.64 4.90
N GLY A 31 -2.10 10.94 5.04
CA GLY A 31 -3.33 11.29 4.34
C GLY A 31 -3.87 12.65 4.74
N PHE A 32 -3.79 12.99 6.04
CA PHE A 32 -4.17 14.31 6.54
C PHE A 32 -3.26 15.42 5.98
N LEU A 33 -1.95 15.22 5.98
CA LEU A 33 -0.99 16.16 5.40
C LEU A 33 -1.15 16.32 3.88
N ALA A 34 -1.43 15.23 3.16
CA ALA A 34 -1.66 15.25 1.72
C ALA A 34 -2.99 15.88 1.33
N ALA A 35 -4.00 15.81 2.19
CA ALA A 35 -5.30 16.45 2.01
C ALA A 35 -5.33 17.92 2.46
N TRP A 36 -4.20 18.46 2.93
CA TRP A 36 -4.09 19.82 3.48
C TRP A 36 -3.59 20.85 2.46
N ASP A 37 -3.76 20.56 1.16
CA ASP A 37 -3.75 21.52 0.05
C ASP A 37 -5.20 21.92 -0.29
#